data_AF-A0A9D7PXI6-F1
#
_entry.id   AF-A0A9D7PXI6-F1
#
_cell.length_a   1.000
_cell.length_b   1.000
_cell.length_c   1.000
_cell.angle_alpha   90.00
_cell.angle_beta   90.00
_cell.angle_gamma   90.00
#
_symmetry.space_group_name_H-M   'P 1'
#
loop_
_entity.id
_entity.type
_entity.pdbx_description
1 polymer ?
#
loop_
_entity_poly.entity_id
_entity_poly.type
_entity_poly.pdbx_seq_one_letter_code
_entity_poly.pdbx_strand_id
1 'polypeptide(L)'
;MNSSDNKYFQLFSMNTDNIPLPVKLNNPFNAVIPEIAKIAAKEVQHHLENFPPDHDFGLRSDTGLGKMFGVLVGKDVSGRLGYLAAFSGKLDCGTMTDFFVPPVFDTFKEGGFTKQKKKT
;
A
#
# COMPACT_ATOMS: atom_id res chain seq x y z
N MET A 1 15.51 -1.73 -24.92
CA MET A 1 15.79 -1.22 -23.57
C MET A 1 14.71 -1.78 -22.66
N ASN A 2 15.08 -2.65 -21.72
CA ASN A 2 14.14 -3.43 -20.89
C ASN A 2 13.40 -2.52 -19.90
N SER A 3 12.34 -1.86 -20.34
CA SER A 3 11.30 -1.35 -19.45
C SER A 3 10.53 -2.56 -18.89
N SER A 4 10.52 -2.75 -17.57
CA SER A 4 9.35 -3.27 -16.79
C SER A 4 9.68 -3.72 -15.35
N ASP A 5 10.82 -3.38 -14.73
CA ASP A 5 10.89 -3.45 -13.27
C ASP A 5 10.02 -2.31 -12.72
N ASN A 6 8.81 -2.67 -12.28
CA ASN A 6 7.90 -1.73 -11.64
C ASN A 6 8.55 -1.30 -10.32
N LYS A 7 9.04 -0.06 -10.25
CA LYS A 7 9.73 0.46 -9.06
C LYS A 7 8.92 0.42 -7.77
N TYR A 8 7.60 0.27 -7.87
CA TYR A 8 6.67 0.17 -6.74
C TYR A 8 6.39 -1.26 -6.29
N PHE A 9 6.85 -2.25 -7.06
CA PHE A 9 6.62 -3.66 -6.78
C PHE A 9 7.69 -4.17 -5.81
N GLN A 10 7.27 -4.49 -4.60
CA GLN A 10 8.14 -4.94 -3.54
C GLN A 10 8.22 -6.46 -3.55
N LEU A 11 9.44 -7.00 -3.58
CA LEU A 11 9.68 -8.42 -3.34
C LEU A 11 9.61 -8.69 -1.83
N PHE A 12 9.11 -9.86 -1.44
CA PHE A 12 9.08 -10.27 -0.04
C PHE A 12 10.51 -10.38 0.52
N SER A 13 10.69 -9.86 1.73
CA SER A 13 11.98 -9.94 2.44
C SER A 13 12.27 -11.34 2.98
N MET A 14 11.22 -12.13 3.23
CA MET A 14 11.29 -13.51 3.70
C MET A 14 11.00 -14.52 2.59
N ASN A 15 11.45 -15.77 2.77
CA ASN A 15 11.08 -16.86 1.87
C ASN A 15 9.57 -17.16 1.99
N THR A 16 8.87 -17.15 0.86
CA THR A 16 7.42 -17.38 0.76
C THR A 16 7.04 -18.64 -0.01
N ASP A 17 8.00 -19.52 -0.36
CA ASP A 17 7.79 -20.65 -1.28
C ASP A 17 6.81 -21.69 -0.71
N ASN A 18 6.76 -21.82 0.61
CA ASN A 18 5.89 -22.76 1.32
C ASN A 18 4.51 -22.18 1.66
N ILE A 19 4.20 -20.97 1.22
CA ILE A 19 2.94 -20.29 1.56
C ILE A 19 1.93 -20.54 0.44
N PRO A 20 0.77 -21.16 0.73
CA PRO A 20 -0.21 -21.45 -0.29
C PRO A 20 -0.78 -20.14 -0.87
N LEU A 21 -0.66 -19.99 -2.19
CA LEU A 21 -1.24 -18.87 -2.90
C LEU A 21 -2.71 -19.16 -3.24
N PRO A 22 -3.62 -18.19 -3.04
CA PRO A 22 -5.01 -18.36 -3.42
C PRO A 22 -5.14 -18.46 -4.95
N VAL A 23 -6.00 -19.37 -5.41
CA VAL A 23 -6.26 -19.59 -6.85
C VAL A 23 -7.20 -18.52 -7.43
N LYS A 24 -7.97 -17.85 -6.57
CA LYS A 24 -8.91 -16.78 -6.92
C LYS A 24 -8.59 -15.52 -6.13
N LEU A 25 -8.87 -14.37 -6.72
CA LEU A 25 -8.80 -13.09 -6.00
C LEU A 25 -9.76 -13.13 -4.80
N ASN A 26 -9.31 -12.59 -3.66
CA ASN A 26 -10.10 -12.56 -2.45
C ASN A 26 -11.32 -11.65 -2.59
N ASN A 27 -12.45 -12.08 -2.02
CA ASN A 27 -13.62 -11.24 -1.89
C ASN A 27 -13.39 -10.28 -0.69
N PRO A 28 -13.51 -8.95 -0.88
CA PRO A 28 -13.29 -7.98 0.20
C PRO A 28 -14.27 -8.12 1.38
N PHE A 29 -15.39 -8.85 1.21
CA PHE A 29 -16.38 -9.09 2.27
C PHE A 29 -16.21 -10.45 2.97
N ASN A 30 -15.23 -11.26 2.58
CA ASN A 30 -14.97 -12.54 3.24
C ASN A 30 -14.07 -12.37 4.48
N ALA A 31 -14.37 -13.14 5.53
CA ALA A 31 -13.58 -13.12 6.77
C ALA A 31 -12.19 -13.80 6.64
N VAL A 32 -11.97 -14.61 5.60
CA VAL A 32 -10.71 -15.35 5.43
C VAL A 32 -9.73 -14.51 4.60
N ILE A 33 -8.67 -14.04 5.27
CA ILE A 33 -7.57 -13.30 4.66
C ILE A 33 -6.43 -14.30 4.35
N PRO A 34 -5.95 -14.38 3.09
CA PRO A 34 -4.80 -15.22 2.74
C PRO A 34 -3.56 -14.87 3.56
N GLU A 35 -2.79 -15.88 3.96
CA GLU A 35 -1.61 -15.67 4.81
C GLU A 35 -0.55 -14.79 4.15
N ILE A 36 -0.35 -14.96 2.84
CA ILE A 36 0.58 -14.13 2.06
C ILE A 36 0.21 -12.64 2.10
N ALA A 37 -1.09 -12.31 2.16
CA ALA A 37 -1.55 -10.94 2.26
C ALA A 37 -1.30 -10.35 3.65
N LYS A 38 -1.40 -11.16 4.71
CA LYS A 38 -1.04 -10.73 6.08
C LYS A 38 0.44 -10.44 6.20
N ILE A 39 1.30 -11.22 5.54
CA ILE A 39 2.75 -10.99 5.53
C ILE A 39 3.07 -9.67 4.82
N ALA A 40 2.50 -9.43 3.64
CA ALA A 40 2.66 -8.16 2.94
C ALA A 40 2.20 -6.98 3.81
N ALA A 41 1.06 -7.10 4.51
CA ALA A 41 0.57 -6.07 5.41
C ALA A 41 1.55 -5.80 6.57
N LYS A 42 2.16 -6.84 7.15
CA LYS A 42 3.18 -6.69 8.20
C LYS A 42 4.43 -5.97 7.70
N GLU A 43 4.91 -6.27 6.50
CA GLU A 43 6.05 -5.56 5.93
C GLU A 43 5.73 -4.07 5.70
N VAL A 44 4.52 -3.75 5.25
CA VAL A 44 4.05 -2.34 5.15
C VAL A 44 4.00 -1.68 6.52
N GLN A 45 3.49 -2.36 7.56
CA GLN A 45 3.49 -1.83 8.93
C GLN A 45 4.91 -1.53 9.40
N HIS A 46 5.85 -2.45 9.18
CA HIS A 46 7.25 -2.26 9.54
C HIS A 46 7.91 -1.10 8.75
N HIS A 47 7.57 -0.93 7.48
CA HIS A 47 8.01 0.23 6.70
C HIS A 47 7.51 1.54 7.33
N LEU A 48 6.24 1.58 7.75
CA LEU A 48 5.62 2.76 8.36
C LEU A 48 6.20 3.08 9.76
N GLU A 49 6.68 2.09 10.52
CA GLU A 49 7.35 2.32 11.82
C GLU A 49 8.64 3.12 11.71
N ASN A 50 9.31 3.02 10.56
CA ASN A 50 10.58 3.68 10.25
C ASN A 50 10.37 5.01 9.49
N PHE A 51 9.12 5.41 9.25
CA PHE A 51 8.78 6.61 8.48
C PHE A 51 8.84 7.88 9.35
N PRO A 52 9.09 9.08 8.77
CA PRO A 52 9.13 10.34 9.52
C PRO A 52 7.95 10.56 10.47
N PRO A 53 8.21 11.18 11.64
CA PRO A 53 7.28 11.24 12.78
C PRO A 53 6.07 12.16 12.58
N ASP A 54 5.97 12.85 11.45
CA ASP A 54 4.99 13.91 11.24
C ASP A 54 3.54 13.39 11.08
N HIS A 55 3.34 12.07 10.97
CA HIS A 55 2.02 11.46 10.96
C HIS A 55 1.96 10.24 11.89
N ASP A 56 1.11 10.30 12.91
CA ASP A 56 0.80 9.14 13.76
C ASP A 56 -0.20 8.22 13.05
N PHE A 57 0.29 7.09 12.54
CA PHE A 57 -0.53 6.08 11.87
C PHE A 57 -1.26 5.14 12.85
N GLY A 58 -1.12 5.32 14.17
CA GLY A 58 -1.73 4.43 15.16
C GLY A 58 -1.05 3.07 15.26
N LEU A 59 0.23 2.98 14.87
CA LEU A 59 1.01 1.73 14.97
C LEU A 59 1.52 1.46 16.39
N ARG A 60 1.64 2.51 17.22
CA ARG A 60 2.18 2.44 18.58
C ARG A 60 1.14 2.71 19.67
N SER A 61 -0.03 3.25 19.32
CA SER A 61 -1.14 3.46 20.26
C SER A 61 -2.49 3.46 19.55
N ASP A 62 -3.53 3.14 20.31
CA ASP A 62 -4.94 3.15 19.86
C ASP A 62 -5.50 4.57 19.65
N THR A 63 -4.72 5.60 19.96
CA THR A 63 -5.13 7.02 19.87
C THR A 63 -4.59 7.73 18.62
N GLY A 64 -3.83 7.03 17.78
CA GLY A 64 -3.29 7.62 16.55
C GLY A 64 -4.39 8.01 15.57
N LEU A 65 -4.08 8.96 14.68
CA LEU A 65 -5.04 9.45 13.67
C LEU A 65 -5.50 8.33 12.72
N GLY A 66 -4.68 7.29 12.57
CA GLY A 66 -4.96 6.13 11.74
C GLY A 66 -4.93 6.44 10.24
N LYS A 67 -4.76 5.40 9.43
CA LYS A 67 -4.95 5.46 7.98
C LYS A 67 -5.18 4.06 7.43
N MET A 68 -6.01 3.94 6.40
CA MET A 68 -6.17 2.66 5.69
C MET A 68 -5.07 2.51 4.64
N PHE A 69 -4.32 1.41 4.75
CA PHE A 69 -3.36 0.94 3.77
C PHE A 69 -3.86 -0.35 3.13
N GLY A 70 -3.53 -0.56 1.87
CA GLY A 70 -3.88 -1.76 1.11
C GLY A 70 -2.66 -2.40 0.50
N VAL A 71 -2.70 -3.73 0.37
CA VAL A 71 -1.67 -4.51 -0.33
C VAL A 71 -2.29 -5.35 -1.43
N LEU A 72 -1.62 -5.45 -2.57
CA LEU A 72 -1.96 -6.36 -3.65
C LEU A 72 -0.78 -7.30 -3.90
N VAL A 73 -0.93 -8.55 -3.49
CA VAL A 73 0.07 -9.60 -3.72
C VAL A 73 -0.08 -10.17 -5.13
N GLY A 74 1.04 -10.32 -5.84
CA GLY A 74 1.05 -10.87 -7.19
C GLY A 74 2.43 -11.35 -7.60
N LYS A 75 2.54 -11.83 -8.84
CA LYS A 75 3.84 -12.12 -9.47
C LYS A 75 4.15 -11.06 -10.52
N ASP A 76 5.41 -10.69 -10.63
CA ASP A 76 5.88 -9.81 -11.71
C ASP A 76 6.00 -10.58 -13.05
N VAL A 77 6.45 -9.87 -14.09
CA VAL A 77 6.66 -10.44 -15.43
C VAL A 77 7.74 -11.54 -15.46
N SER A 78 8.61 -11.60 -14.46
CA SER A 78 9.64 -12.62 -14.28
C SER A 78 9.16 -13.78 -13.40
N GLY A 79 7.91 -13.77 -12.94
CA GLY A 79 7.33 -14.79 -12.07
C GLY A 79 7.74 -14.67 -10.60
N ARG A 80 8.45 -13.61 -10.20
CA ARG A 80 8.85 -13.35 -8.81
C ARG A 80 7.64 -12.90 -8.01
N LEU A 81 7.46 -13.47 -6.83
CA LEU A 81 6.35 -13.12 -5.94
C LEU A 81 6.67 -11.85 -5.15
N GLY A 82 5.70 -10.95 -5.07
CA GLY A 82 5.82 -9.68 -4.37
C GLY A 82 4.47 -9.02 -4.16
N TYR A 83 4.47 -7.72 -3.87
CA TYR A 83 3.27 -6.95 -3.64
C TYR A 83 3.41 -5.47 -4.00
N LEU A 84 2.26 -4.84 -4.22
CA LEU A 84 2.10 -3.39 -4.29
C LEU A 84 1.48 -2.89 -3.00
N ALA A 85 1.94 -1.74 -2.49
CA ALA A 85 1.34 -1.06 -1.35
C ALA A 85 0.64 0.22 -1.80
N ALA A 86 -0.53 0.49 -1.23
CA ALA A 86 -1.33 1.68 -1.47
C ALA A 86 -1.88 2.26 -0.16
N PHE A 87 -2.30 3.52 -0.18
CA PHE A 87 -2.95 4.17 0.96
C PHE A 87 -4.19 4.95 0.54
N SER A 88 -5.08 5.17 1.49
CA SER A 88 -6.31 5.95 1.31
C SER A 88 -6.08 7.46 1.49
N GLY A 89 -6.70 8.25 0.61
CA GLY A 89 -6.73 9.70 0.70
C GLY A 89 -5.39 10.38 0.37
N LYS A 90 -5.16 11.54 0.98
CA LYS A 90 -3.91 12.31 0.83
C LYS A 90 -2.95 11.96 1.97
N LEU A 91 -1.66 11.93 1.65
CA LEU A 91 -0.59 11.86 2.63
C LEU A 91 0.40 12.97 2.28
N ASP A 92 0.49 13.98 3.14
CA ASP A 92 1.35 15.16 2.96
C ASP A 92 2.81 14.82 3.32
N CYS A 93 3.35 13.81 2.66
CA CYS A 93 4.72 13.39 2.84
C CYS A 93 5.35 13.31 1.45
N GLY A 94 6.03 14.38 1.04
CA GLY A 94 6.71 14.48 -0.27
C GLY A 94 7.76 13.39 -0.52
N THR A 95 8.07 12.56 0.48
CA THR A 95 8.99 11.42 0.47
C THR A 95 8.30 10.04 0.32
N MET A 96 6.97 9.96 0.30
CA MET A 96 6.22 8.69 0.20
C MET A 96 6.23 8.04 -1.20
N THR A 97 6.81 8.70 -2.20
CA THR A 97 6.50 8.39 -3.60
C THR A 97 7.14 7.12 -4.13
N ASP A 98 8.16 6.54 -3.50
CA ASP A 98 8.86 5.38 -4.08
C ASP A 98 8.40 4.02 -3.51
N PHE A 99 7.82 3.99 -2.30
CA PHE A 99 7.31 2.75 -1.71
C PHE A 99 5.86 2.44 -2.10
N PHE A 100 5.03 3.48 -2.21
CA PHE A 100 3.60 3.35 -2.52
C PHE A 100 3.34 3.58 -4.00
N VAL A 101 2.36 2.85 -4.55
CA VAL A 101 1.89 3.11 -5.91
C VAL A 101 1.36 4.54 -6.03
N PRO A 102 1.55 5.21 -7.19
CA PRO A 102 1.07 6.55 -7.38
C PRO A 102 -0.46 6.58 -7.22
N PRO A 103 -1.01 7.67 -6.66
CA PRO A 103 -2.45 7.79 -6.52
C PRO A 103 -3.10 7.75 -7.90
N VAL A 104 -4.18 6.97 -8.02
CA VAL A 104 -4.99 6.93 -9.25
C VAL A 104 -5.62 8.29 -9.55
N PHE A 105 -5.82 9.10 -8.50
CA PHE A 105 -6.38 10.45 -8.58
C PHE A 105 -5.41 11.45 -7.95
N ASP A 106 -4.78 12.29 -8.79
CA ASP A 106 -3.91 13.37 -8.35
C ASP A 106 -4.71 14.66 -8.26
N THR A 107 -5.01 15.11 -7.04
CA THR A 107 -5.72 16.37 -6.79
C THR A 107 -4.92 17.62 -7.19
N PHE A 108 -3.63 17.47 -7.55
CA PHE A 108 -2.79 18.56 -8.04
C PHE A 108 -2.75 18.70 -9.56
N LYS A 109 -3.38 17.80 -10.32
CA LYS A 109 -3.65 18.08 -11.73
C LYS A 109 -4.74 19.15 -11.82
N GLU A 110 -4.43 20.25 -12.50
CA GLU A 110 -5.41 21.28 -12.88
C GLU A 110 -6.63 20.59 -13.51
N GLY A 111 -7.76 20.60 -12.79
CA GLY A 111 -8.98 19.87 -13.15
C GLY A 111 -9.56 18.96 -12.06
N GLY A 112 -8.85 18.72 -10.96
CA GLY A 112 -9.39 18.01 -9.80
C GLY A 112 -10.47 18.82 -9.08
N PHE A 113 -11.70 18.28 -8.99
CA PHE A 113 -12.82 18.91 -8.28
C PHE A 113 -12.53 19.01 -6.78
N THR A 114 -11.91 20.10 -6.34
CA THR A 114 -11.95 20.48 -4.94
C THR A 114 -13.39 20.92 -4.62
N LYS A 115 -14.06 20.21 -3.70
CA LYS A 115 -15.33 20.69 -3.14
C LYS A 115 -15.03 22.05 -2.49
N GLN A 116 -15.49 23.13 -3.10
CA GLN A 116 -15.48 24.45 -2.49
C GLN A 116 -16.26 24.36 -1.18
N LYS A 117 -15.56 24.51 -0.05
CA LYS A 117 -16.21 24.76 1.24
C LYS A 117 -16.96 26.08 1.12
N LYS A 118 -18.28 26.01 0.95
CA LYS A 118 -19.17 27.15 1.22
C LYS A 118 -19.03 27.47 2.71
N LYS A 119 -18.41 28.59 3.04
CA LYS A 119 -18.56 29.21 4.36
C LYS A 119 -20.00 29.75 4.42
N THR A 120 -20.78 29.26 5.36
CA THR A 120 -22.05 29.87 5.79
C THR A 120 -21.74 30.93 6.83
#